data_AF-A0A367LVY6-F1
#
_entry.id   AF-A0A367LVY6-F1
#
_cell.length_a   1.000
_cell.length_b   1.000
_cell.length_c   1.000
_cell.angle_alpha   90.00
_cell.angle_beta   90.00
_cell.angle_gamma   90.00
#
_symmetry.space_group_name_H-M   'P 1'
#
loop_
_entity.id
_entity.type
_entity.pdbx_description
1 polymer ?
#
loop_
_entity_poly.entity_id
_entity_poly.type
_entity_poly.pdbx_seq_one_letter_code
_entity_poly.pdbx_strand_id
1 'polypeptide(L)'
;VTLKIRALQMDRNGARVTLKTKEFERDVPIPVPDIPRLLKGKPLDMSFTFDNPEARKAFSFHLLAEGRGIIEISDFHVVTAANPEPVESRSQVAEAAKEQPLHRTLKSLF
;
A
#
# COMPACT_ATOMS: atom_id res chain seq x y z
N VAL A 1 -9.19 -0.42 0.47
CA VAL A 1 -10.00 -1.15 1.45
C VAL A 1 -11.31 -0.42 1.63
N THR A 2 -12.44 -1.10 1.53
CA THR A 2 -13.76 -0.55 1.91
C THR A 2 -14.29 -1.30 3.13
N LEU A 3 -14.99 -0.59 4.00
CA LEU A 3 -15.57 -1.13 5.22
C LEU A 3 -16.90 -0.44 5.52
N LYS A 4 -17.96 -1.23 5.67
CA LYS A 4 -19.23 -0.82 6.25
C LYS A 4 -19.53 -1.67 7.48
N ILE A 5 -19.57 -1.01 8.63
CA ILE A 5 -19.72 -1.66 9.92
C ILE A 5 -20.63 -0.84 10.83
N ARG A 6 -21.50 -1.52 11.59
CA ARG A 6 -22.37 -0.88 12.59
C ARG A 6 -22.41 -1.69 13.87
N ALA A 7 -22.69 -1.01 14.97
CA ALA A 7 -22.99 -1.66 16.25
C ALA A 7 -24.50 -1.93 16.37
N LEU A 8 -24.88 -3.19 16.54
CA LEU A 8 -26.25 -3.61 16.89
C LEU A 8 -26.48 -3.44 18.39
N GLN A 9 -25.51 -3.90 19.17
CA GLN A 9 -25.44 -3.74 20.62
C GLN A 9 -24.01 -3.35 20.99
N MET A 10 -23.84 -2.41 21.92
CA MET A 10 -22.51 -1.99 22.36
C MET A 10 -22.62 -1.36 23.74
N ASP A 11 -21.62 -1.58 24.57
CA ASP A 11 -21.47 -0.81 25.81
C ASP A 11 -21.10 0.66 25.53
N ARG A 12 -21.02 1.47 26.58
CA ARG A 12 -20.75 2.91 26.47
C ARG A 12 -19.34 3.21 25.93
N ASN A 13 -18.41 2.25 25.99
CA ASN A 13 -17.03 2.42 25.56
C ASN A 13 -16.86 2.16 24.06
N GLY A 14 -17.89 1.67 23.37
CA GLY A 14 -17.78 1.35 21.95
C GLY A 14 -16.88 0.13 21.68
N ALA A 15 -16.60 -0.10 20.40
CA ALA A 15 -15.55 -1.04 19.98
C ALA A 15 -14.41 -0.29 19.30
N ARG A 16 -13.18 -0.68 19.64
CA ARG A 16 -11.99 -0.31 18.87
C ARG A 16 -11.91 -1.24 17.67
N VAL A 17 -11.91 -0.67 16.47
CA VAL A 17 -11.73 -1.42 15.23
C VAL A 17 -10.34 -1.08 14.69
N THR A 18 -9.58 -2.08 14.28
CA THR A 18 -8.24 -1.89 13.70
C THR A 18 -8.03 -2.84 12.55
N LEU A 19 -7.38 -2.38 11.49
CA LEU A 19 -6.89 -3.23 10.42
C LEU A 19 -5.38 -3.47 10.62
N LYS A 20 -5.01 -4.72 10.91
CA LYS A 20 -3.62 -5.14 10.98
C LYS A 20 -3.18 -5.77 9.67
N THR A 21 -1.91 -5.61 9.36
CA THR A 21 -1.25 -6.29 8.26
C THR A 21 -0.20 -7.24 8.81
N LYS A 22 -0.10 -8.43 8.21
CA LYS A 22 0.80 -9.47 8.69
C LYS A 22 1.55 -10.13 7.55
N GLU A 23 2.75 -10.60 7.85
CA GLU A 23 3.57 -11.42 6.97
C GLU A 23 4.03 -12.66 7.74
N PHE A 24 3.65 -13.86 7.28
CA PHE A 24 3.88 -15.10 8.02
C PHE A 24 3.41 -15.00 9.49
N GLU A 25 2.22 -14.46 9.71
CA GLU A 25 1.61 -14.18 11.02
C GLU A 25 2.30 -13.14 11.91
N ARG A 26 3.39 -12.52 11.45
CA ARG A 26 4.08 -11.44 12.18
C ARG A 26 3.50 -10.09 11.80
N ASP A 27 3.27 -9.24 12.79
CA ASP A 27 2.77 -7.87 12.56
C ASP A 27 3.78 -7.11 11.69
N VAL A 28 3.27 -6.45 10.63
CA VAL A 28 4.06 -5.58 9.76
C VAL A 28 3.73 -4.13 10.10
N PRO A 29 4.73 -3.27 10.36
CA PRO A 29 4.52 -1.86 10.67
C PRO A 29 4.25 -1.05 9.40
N ILE A 30 3.11 -1.30 8.76
CA ILE A 30 2.61 -0.47 7.65
C ILE A 30 1.72 0.63 8.24
N PRO A 31 1.87 1.90 7.83
CA PRO A 31 1.00 2.98 8.26
C PRO A 31 -0.39 2.79 7.64
N VAL A 32 -1.26 2.09 8.37
CA VAL A 32 -2.66 1.92 8.03
C VAL A 32 -3.46 3.07 8.69
N PRO A 33 -4.39 3.72 7.97
CA PRO A 33 -5.25 4.74 8.55
C PRO A 33 -6.02 4.25 9.79
N ASP A 34 -6.09 5.12 10.81
CA ASP A 34 -6.86 4.84 12.02
C ASP A 34 -8.36 4.76 11.71
N ILE A 35 -9.00 3.72 12.25
CA ILE A 35 -10.45 3.54 12.15
C ILE A 35 -11.11 4.19 13.38
N PRO A 36 -12.10 5.07 13.20
CA PRO A 36 -12.81 5.67 14.33
C PRO A 36 -13.43 4.60 15.24
N ARG A 37 -13.57 4.94 16.53
CA ARG A 37 -14.24 4.07 17.50
C ARG A 37 -15.69 3.82 17.06
N LEU A 38 -16.08 2.56 16.98
CA LEU A 38 -17.43 2.15 16.60
C LEU A 38 -18.39 2.34 17.78
N LEU A 39 -19.42 3.16 17.59
CA LEU A 39 -20.41 3.51 18.61
C LEU A 39 -21.82 3.10 18.16
N LYS A 40 -22.69 2.79 19.12
CA LYS A 40 -24.10 2.50 18.83
C LYS A 40 -24.77 3.73 18.21
N GLY A 41 -25.53 3.51 17.13
CA GLY A 41 -26.20 4.59 16.39
C GLY A 41 -25.29 5.41 15.48
N LYS A 42 -23.99 5.08 15.40
CA LYS A 42 -23.02 5.73 14.50
C LYS A 42 -22.35 4.66 13.62
N PRO A 43 -22.99 4.25 12.51
CA PRO A 43 -22.36 3.36 11.55
C PRO A 43 -21.11 4.01 10.95
N LEU A 44 -20.13 3.19 10.59
CA LEU A 44 -18.95 3.61 9.85
C LEU A 44 -19.06 3.09 8.42
N ASP A 45 -18.90 3.98 7.45
CA ASP A 45 -18.79 3.70 6.03
C ASP A 45 -17.53 4.43 5.56
N MET A 46 -16.48 3.69 5.24
CA MET A 46 -15.18 4.28 4.92
C MET A 46 -14.45 3.50 3.83
N SER A 47 -13.67 4.24 3.06
CA SER A 47 -12.75 3.72 2.07
C SER A 47 -11.40 4.39 2.25
N PHE A 48 -10.34 3.59 2.25
CA PHE A 48 -8.98 4.08 2.36
C PHE A 48 -7.99 3.18 1.63
N THR A 49 -6.85 3.76 1.28
CA THR A 49 -5.71 3.11 0.64
C THR A 49 -4.47 3.33 1.47
N PHE A 50 -3.52 2.41 1.38
CA PHE A 50 -2.20 2.54 1.97
C PHE A 50 -1.21 1.74 1.12
N ASP A 51 0.03 2.19 1.11
CA ASP A 51 1.08 1.53 0.34
C ASP A 51 1.69 0.38 1.14
N ASN A 52 2.01 -0.70 0.43
CA ASN A 52 2.91 -1.72 0.93
C ASN A 52 4.26 -1.51 0.23
N PRO A 53 5.23 -0.81 0.88
CA PRO A 53 6.45 -0.35 0.23
C PRO A 53 7.37 -1.50 -0.22
N GLU A 54 7.20 -2.69 0.34
CA GLU A 54 7.98 -3.87 0.01
C GLU A 54 7.05 -4.98 -0.49
N ALA A 55 7.42 -5.63 -1.60
CA ALA A 55 6.69 -6.82 -2.04
C ALA A 55 6.86 -7.95 -1.00
N ARG A 56 5.77 -8.31 -0.32
CA ARG A 56 5.77 -9.32 0.75
C ARG A 56 5.13 -10.62 0.28
N LYS A 57 5.66 -11.75 0.77
CA LYS A 57 5.08 -13.08 0.51
C LYS A 57 4.13 -13.44 1.65
N ALA A 58 3.05 -14.15 1.37
CA ALA A 58 2.06 -14.56 2.39
C ALA A 58 1.57 -13.37 3.25
N PHE A 59 1.19 -12.28 2.58
CA PHE A 59 0.69 -11.06 3.20
C PHE A 59 -0.82 -11.17 3.46
N SER A 60 -1.25 -10.85 4.68
CA SER A 60 -2.65 -10.94 5.10
C SER A 60 -3.16 -9.67 5.77
N PHE A 61 -4.48 -9.50 5.72
CA PHE A 61 -5.20 -8.38 6.32
C PHE A 61 -6.13 -8.92 7.40
N HIS A 62 -6.01 -8.38 8.62
CA HIS A 62 -6.77 -8.84 9.77
C HIS A 62 -7.60 -7.66 10.30
N LEU A 63 -8.91 -7.73 10.19
CA LEU A 63 -9.82 -6.78 10.83
C LEU A 63 -10.10 -7.27 12.26
N LEU A 64 -9.69 -6.49 13.26
CA LEU A 64 -9.96 -6.78 14.66
C LEU A 64 -10.98 -5.78 15.22
N ALA A 65 -11.93 -6.30 15.98
CA ALA A 65 -12.89 -5.50 16.72
C ALA A 65 -12.81 -5.90 18.20
N GLU A 66 -12.45 -4.95 19.05
CA GLU A 66 -12.28 -5.13 20.49
C GLU A 66 -13.30 -4.28 21.24
N GLY A 67 -14.20 -4.92 21.98
CA GLY A 67 -15.27 -4.26 22.74
C GLY A 67 -16.24 -5.29 23.30
N ARG A 68 -17.31 -4.81 23.95
CA ARG A 68 -18.39 -5.66 24.48
C ARG A 68 -19.70 -5.31 23.81
N GLY A 69 -20.20 -6.24 22.99
CA GLY A 69 -21.43 -6.05 22.24
C GLY A 69 -21.54 -6.96 21.04
N ILE A 70 -22.39 -6.55 20.10
CA ILE A 70 -22.65 -7.23 18.83
C ILE A 70 -22.49 -6.19 17.71
N ILE A 71 -21.64 -6.51 16.75
CA ILE A 71 -21.43 -5.71 15.55
C ILE A 71 -21.96 -6.45 14.33
N GLU A 72 -22.25 -5.70 13.29
CA GLU A 72 -22.53 -6.22 11.95
C GLU A 72 -21.56 -5.57 10.97
N ILE A 73 -20.91 -6.40 10.16
CA ILE A 73 -20.12 -5.97 9.01
C ILE A 73 -20.95 -6.29 7.77
N SER A 74 -21.42 -5.26 7.08
CA SER A 74 -22.23 -5.42 5.87
C SER A 74 -21.39 -5.34 4.60
N ASP A 75 -20.20 -4.74 4.67
CA ASP A 75 -19.21 -4.74 3.59
C ASP A 75 -17.80 -4.73 4.17
N PHE A 76 -16.93 -5.60 3.66
CA PHE A 76 -15.49 -5.53 3.90
C PHE A 76 -14.78 -6.05 2.66
N HIS A 77 -14.09 -5.15 1.97
CA HIS A 77 -13.45 -5.48 0.70
C HIS A 77 -12.01 -4.97 0.66
N VAL A 78 -11.11 -5.83 0.17
CA VAL A 78 -9.70 -5.53 0.00
C VAL A 78 -9.34 -5.75 -1.45
N VAL A 79 -8.79 -4.72 -2.07
CA VAL A 79 -8.22 -4.76 -3.42
C VAL A 79 -6.75 -4.47 -3.31
N THR A 80 -5.93 -5.29 -3.95
CA THR A 80 -4.51 -5.07 -4.11
C THR A 80 -4.22 -4.73 -5.57
N ALA A 81 -3.31 -3.78 -5.79
CA ALA A 81 -2.83 -3.41 -7.10
C ALA A 81 -1.32 -3.22 -7.03
N ALA A 82 -0.61 -3.44 -8.14
CA ALA A 82 0.79 -3.07 -8.24
C ALA A 82 0.90 -1.54 -8.07
N ASN A 83 1.87 -1.09 -7.28
CA ASN A 83 2.22 0.32 -7.26
C ASN A 83 2.86 0.64 -8.63
N PRO A 84 2.36 1.62 -9.41
CA PRO A 84 3.06 2.03 -10.60
C PRO A 84 4.47 2.48 -10.21
N GLU A 85 5.48 1.76 -10.70
CA GLU A 85 6.88 2.18 -10.58
C GLU A 85 6.99 3.66 -11.01
N PRO A 86 7.75 4.50 -10.29
CA PRO A 86 8.12 5.80 -10.83
C PRO A 86 8.74 5.56 -12.20
N VAL A 87 8.14 6.14 -13.24
CA VAL A 87 8.70 6.09 -14.59
C VAL A 87 10.01 6.88 -14.52
N GLU A 88 11.11 6.21 -14.17
CA GLU A 88 12.43 6.78 -14.37
C GLU A 88 12.52 7.09 -15.86
N SER A 89 12.60 8.38 -16.16
CA SER A 89 12.78 8.88 -17.51
C SER A 89 14.06 8.25 -18.06
N ARG A 90 13.92 7.22 -18.89
CA ARG A 90 14.99 6.73 -19.76
C ARG A 90 15.28 7.80 -20.81
N SER A 91 15.89 8.89 -20.36
CA SER A 91 16.37 9.96 -21.21
C SER A 91 17.88 9.79 -21.38
N GLN A 92 18.22 9.23 -22.54
CA GLN A 92 19.44 9.50 -23.31
C GLN A 92 20.79 9.06 -22.72
N VAL A 93 21.18 7.80 -23.00
CA VAL A 93 22.59 7.46 -23.29
C VAL A 93 22.62 6.42 -24.41
N ALA A 94 22.29 6.82 -25.65
CA ALA A 94 22.52 5.97 -26.81
C ALA A 94 22.61 6.78 -28.12
N GLU A 95 23.41 7.84 -28.15
CA GLU A 95 23.81 8.44 -29.43
C GLU A 95 25.20 9.12 -29.33
N ALA A 96 26.22 8.33 -29.00
CA ALA A 96 27.62 8.74 -29.11
C ALA A 96 28.48 7.53 -29.53
N ALA A 97 28.04 6.80 -30.56
CA ALA A 97 28.80 5.71 -31.15
C ALA A 97 28.57 5.63 -32.67
N LYS A 98 28.71 6.76 -33.36
CA LYS A 98 29.01 6.77 -34.79
C LYS A 98 30.01 7.89 -35.10
N GLU A 99 31.03 7.48 -35.84
CA GLU A 99 31.99 8.29 -36.60
C GLU A 99 33.28 8.74 -35.89
N GLN A 100 34.26 7.84 -35.90
CA GLN A 100 35.67 8.22 -36.08
C GLN A 100 36.12 7.80 -37.49
N PRO A 101 36.38 8.74 -38.42
CA PRO A 101 37.18 8.43 -39.61
C PRO A 101 38.67 8.58 -39.29
N LEU A 102 39.39 7.51 -39.56
CA LEU A 102 40.82 7.29 -39.32
C LEU A 102 41.63 8.09 -40.37
N HIS A 103 41.94 9.37 -40.08
CA HIS A 103 42.90 10.14 -40.89
C HIS A 103 44.33 9.71 -40.56
N ARG A 104 44.86 8.76 -41.32
CA ARG A 104 46.30 8.45 -41.31
C ARG A 104 47.03 9.39 -42.27
N THR A 105 47.46 10.54 -41.76
CA THR A 105 48.44 11.40 -42.44
C THR A 105 49.72 11.42 -41.62
N LEU A 106 50.74 10.66 -42.05
CA LEU A 106 52.11 10.88 -41.60
C LEU A 106 52.93 11.32 -42.81
N LYS A 107 53.06 12.64 -42.94
CA LYS A 107 54.18 13.25 -43.66
C LYS A 107 55.41 13.19 -42.72
N SER A 108 56.50 12.71 -43.31
CA SER A 108 57.90 12.77 -42.87
C SER A 108 58.28 14.05 -42.12
N LEU A 109 59.19 13.93 -41.12
CA LEU A 109 60.39 14.77 -40.99
C LEU A 109 61.35 14.22 -39.91
N PHE A 110 62.65 14.27 -40.26
CA PHE A 110 63.90 13.88 -39.57
C PHE A 110 64.41 12.45 -39.84
#